data_AF-A0A392SJG2-F1
#
_entry.id   AF-A0A392SJG2-F1
#
_cell.length_a   1.000
_cell.length_b   1.000
_cell.length_c   1.000
_cell.angle_alpha   90.00
_cell.angle_beta   90.00
_cell.angle_gamma   90.00
#
_symmetry.space_group_name_H-M   'P 1'
#
loop_
_entity.id
_entity.type
_entity.pdbx_description
1 polymer ?
#
loop_
_entity_poly.entity_id
_entity_poly.type
_entity_poly.pdbx_seq_one_letter_code
_entity_poly.pdbx_strand_id
1 'polypeptide(L)'
;SALFKKDLPDKCKDPGSFTVPCTIGGVEIGRALLDLGASVNLMPLSIFKKLKSGKVKPTKMTLILADRSKVYPYGILEDVLISVNDQIFPADFVIMDIEEDS
;
A
#
# COMPACT_ATOMS: atom_id res chain seq x y z
N SER A 1 -15.03 38.35 -26.12
CA SER A 1 -16.05 37.32 -25.89
C SER A 1 -15.38 35.96 -25.99
N ALA A 2 -15.26 35.18 -24.91
CA ALA A 2 -14.61 33.87 -24.93
C ALA A 2 -15.68 32.78 -25.08
N LEU A 3 -15.60 31.98 -26.15
CA LEU A 3 -16.46 30.82 -26.38
C LEU A 3 -15.96 29.66 -25.49
N PHE A 4 -16.67 29.41 -24.39
CA PHE A 4 -16.44 28.24 -23.53
C PHE A 4 -16.83 26.98 -24.31
N LYS A 5 -15.85 26.23 -24.83
CA LYS A 5 -16.09 24.89 -25.41
C LYS A 5 -16.40 23.92 -24.27
N LYS A 6 -17.57 23.27 -24.35
CA LYS A 6 -18.08 22.28 -23.38
C LYS A 6 -17.43 20.90 -23.53
N ASP A 7 -16.15 20.82 -23.89
CA ASP A 7 -15.44 19.54 -24.00
C ASP A 7 -14.73 19.21 -22.67
N LEU A 8 -15.46 19.33 -21.55
CA LEU A 8 -14.93 18.88 -20.27
C LEU A 8 -14.95 17.34 -20.27
N PRO A 9 -13.84 16.67 -19.91
CA PRO A 9 -13.84 15.22 -19.80
C PRO A 9 -14.91 14.80 -18.79
N ASP A 10 -15.68 13.78 -19.13
CA ASP A 10 -16.68 13.22 -18.23
C ASP A 10 -15.99 12.78 -16.93
N LYS A 11 -16.55 13.21 -15.80
CA LYS A 11 -16.06 12.80 -14.49
C LYS A 11 -16.21 11.28 -14.38
N CYS A 12 -15.10 10.56 -14.37
CA CYS A 12 -15.11 9.13 -14.11
C CYS A 12 -15.78 8.84 -12.76
N LYS A 13 -16.52 7.73 -12.69
CA LYS A 13 -17.04 7.23 -11.41
C LYS A 13 -15.85 6.93 -10.50
N ASP A 14 -16.03 7.23 -9.23
CA ASP A 14 -15.08 6.85 -8.19
C ASP A 14 -15.02 5.31 -8.14
N PRO A 15 -13.84 4.68 -8.33
CA PRO A 15 -13.69 3.23 -8.20
C PRO A 15 -13.88 2.75 -6.75
N GLY A 16 -13.93 3.65 -5.77
CA GLY A 16 -13.96 3.31 -4.35
C GLY A 16 -12.57 2.87 -3.89
N SER A 17 -12.22 1.61 -4.13
CA SER A 17 -10.90 1.04 -3.84
C SER A 17 -10.11 0.89 -5.13
N PHE A 18 -8.95 1.54 -5.20
CA PHE A 18 -8.03 1.42 -6.33
C PHE A 18 -6.89 0.50 -5.95
N THR A 19 -6.80 -0.64 -6.63
CA THR A 19 -5.71 -1.60 -6.43
C THR A 19 -4.83 -1.67 -7.68
N VAL A 20 -3.54 -1.94 -7.50
CA VAL A 20 -2.60 -2.16 -8.61
C VAL A 20 -1.90 -3.51 -8.44
N PRO A 21 -1.70 -4.27 -9.53
CA PRO A 21 -0.88 -5.47 -9.46
C PRO A 21 0.56 -5.07 -9.09
N CYS A 22 1.17 -5.82 -8.18
CA CYS A 22 2.54 -5.55 -7.77
C CYS A 22 3.28 -6.83 -7.36
N THR A 23 4.60 -6.78 -7.49
CA THR A 23 5.49 -7.81 -6.97
C THR A 23 6.48 -7.18 -6.01
N ILE A 24 6.92 -7.95 -5.01
CA ILE A 24 7.88 -7.50 -4.01
C ILE A 24 9.07 -8.44 -3.99
N GLY A 25 10.27 -7.91 -4.27
CA GLY A 25 11.49 -8.75 -4.30
C GLY A 25 11.39 -9.95 -5.24
N GLY A 26 10.61 -9.85 -6.33
CA GLY A 26 10.36 -10.94 -7.28
C GLY A 26 9.28 -11.94 -6.86
N VAL A 27 8.61 -11.74 -5.71
CA VAL A 27 7.47 -12.55 -5.26
C VAL A 27 6.17 -11.87 -5.70
N GLU A 28 5.29 -12.62 -6.38
CA GLU A 28 3.94 -12.15 -6.66
C GLU A 28 3.12 -12.10 -5.38
N ILE A 29 2.64 -10.91 -5.04
CA ILE A 29 1.78 -10.67 -3.87
C ILE A 29 0.32 -10.37 -4.26
N GLY A 30 0.00 -10.47 -5.56
CA GLY A 30 -1.33 -10.16 -6.10
C GLY A 30 -1.48 -8.68 -6.40
N ARG A 31 -2.33 -7.99 -5.63
CA ARG A 31 -2.66 -6.58 -5.83
C ARG A 31 -2.46 -5.80 -4.53
N ALA A 32 -1.88 -4.60 -4.62
CA ALA A 32 -1.78 -3.67 -3.49
C ALA A 32 -2.86 -2.59 -3.59
N LEU A 33 -3.44 -2.25 -2.44
CA LEU A 33 -4.34 -1.12 -2.27
C LEU A 33 -3.57 0.21 -2.35
N LEU A 34 -4.04 1.15 -3.16
CA LEU A 34 -3.58 2.53 -3.15
C LEU A 34 -4.54 3.39 -2.33
N ASP A 35 -4.26 3.51 -1.04
CA ASP A 35 -4.96 4.43 -0.16
C ASP A 35 -4.20 5.77 -0.11
N LEU A 36 -4.71 6.77 -0.82
CA LEU A 36 -4.15 8.13 -0.81
C LEU A 36 -4.37 8.86 0.53
N GLY A 37 -5.25 8.34 1.39
CA GLY A 37 -5.44 8.82 2.75
C GLY A 37 -4.45 8.23 3.76
N ALA A 38 -3.72 7.18 3.39
CA ALA A 38 -2.72 6.56 4.24
C ALA A 38 -1.40 7.33 4.19
N SER A 39 -0.81 7.58 5.35
CA SER A 39 0.50 8.24 5.47
C SER A 39 1.68 7.27 5.42
N VAL A 40 1.42 5.96 5.49
CA VAL A 40 2.43 4.89 5.52
C VAL A 40 1.95 3.71 4.68
N ASN A 41 2.90 2.95 4.11
CA ASN A 41 2.56 1.69 3.45
C ASN A 41 2.43 0.58 4.49
N LEU A 42 1.39 -0.25 4.35
CA LEU A 42 1.13 -1.36 5.25
C LEU A 42 1.44 -2.69 4.55
N MET A 43 1.96 -3.65 5.30
CA MET A 43 2.18 -5.02 4.83
C MET A 43 1.60 -6.02 5.84
N PRO A 44 0.68 -6.91 5.44
CA PRO A 44 0.25 -8.01 6.29
C PRO A 44 1.42 -8.91 6.69
N LEU A 45 1.43 -9.39 7.94
CA LEU A 45 2.47 -10.26 8.48
C LEU A 45 2.60 -11.56 7.69
N SER A 46 1.49 -12.05 7.13
CA SER A 46 1.46 -13.22 6.24
C SER A 46 2.26 -12.99 4.95
N ILE A 47 2.14 -11.82 4.32
CA ILE A 47 2.92 -11.44 3.14
C ILE A 47 4.40 -11.34 3.51
N PHE A 48 4.74 -10.68 4.61
CA PHE A 48 6.13 -10.64 5.09
C PHE A 48 6.73 -12.05 5.26
N LYS A 49 5.99 -12.97 5.88
CA LYS A 49 6.41 -14.37 6.04
C LYS A 49 6.62 -15.09 4.71
N LYS A 50 5.85 -14.76 3.66
CA LYS A 50 6.02 -15.31 2.29
C LYS A 50 7.30 -14.80 1.62
N LEU A 51 7.73 -13.56 1.89
CA LEU A 51 8.93 -12.98 1.29
C LEU A 51 10.23 -13.70 1.73
N LYS A 52 10.23 -14.39 2.88
CA LYS A 52 11.37 -15.12 3.46
C LYS A 52 12.67 -14.30 3.55
N SER A 53 12.57 -12.97 3.51
CA SER A 53 13.69 -12.05 3.33
C SER A 53 13.42 -10.74 4.05
N GLY A 54 14.49 -10.05 4.43
CA GLY A 54 14.46 -8.76 5.10
C GLY A 54 14.51 -8.86 6.62
N LYS A 55 15.10 -7.83 7.24
CA LYS A 55 15.18 -7.71 8.70
C LYS A 55 14.10 -6.74 9.16
N VAL A 56 13.17 -7.23 9.98
CA VAL A 56 12.19 -6.37 10.62
C VAL A 56 12.86 -5.57 11.73
N LYS A 57 12.71 -4.26 11.67
CA LYS A 57 13.17 -3.32 12.68
C LYS A 57 12.06 -3.12 13.73
N PRO A 58 12.36 -3.33 15.03
CA PRO A 58 11.41 -3.00 16.08
C PRO A 58 11.03 -1.52 16.03
N THR A 59 9.77 -1.21 16.29
CA THR A 59 9.27 0.16 16.33
C THR A 59 8.44 0.41 17.58
N LYS A 60 8.41 1.66 18.04
CA LYS A 60 7.52 2.15 19.11
C LYS A 60 6.29 2.86 18.54
N MET A 61 6.11 2.83 17.21
CA MET A 61 4.97 3.42 16.54
C MET A 61 3.65 2.82 17.05
N THR A 62 2.62 3.64 17.08
CA THR A 62 1.23 3.19 17.28
C THR A 62 0.40 3.81 16.17
N LEU A 63 -0.40 2.99 15.50
CA LEU A 63 -1.29 3.43 14.43
C LEU A 63 -2.71 3.59 14.99
N ILE A 64 -3.41 4.62 14.51
CA ILE A 64 -4.83 4.83 14.77
C ILE A 64 -5.55 4.61 13.45
N LEU A 65 -6.39 3.58 13.38
CA LEU A 65 -7.13 3.28 12.16
C LEU A 65 -8.38 4.16 12.04
N ALA A 66 -9.07 4.10 10.89
CA ALA A 66 -10.27 4.89 10.63
C ALA A 66 -11.41 4.60 11.63
N ASP A 67 -11.47 3.36 12.15
CA ASP A 67 -12.39 2.94 13.21
C ASP A 67 -11.96 3.39 14.61
N ARG A 68 -10.87 4.16 14.71
CA ARG A 68 -10.23 4.67 15.92
C ARG A 68 -9.59 3.60 16.80
N SER A 69 -9.48 2.36 16.32
CA SER A 69 -8.71 1.32 17.00
C SER A 69 -7.23 1.68 17.01
N LYS A 70 -6.54 1.26 18.07
CA LYS A 70 -5.09 1.41 18.21
C LYS A 70 -4.43 0.10 17.85
N VAL A 71 -3.53 0.13 16.87
CA VAL A 71 -2.75 -1.04 16.45
C VAL A 71 -1.28 -0.81 16.73
N TYR A 72 -0.63 -1.83 17.25
CA TYR A 72 0.82 -1.87 17.45
C TYR A 72 1.43 -2.71 16.33
N PRO A 73 2.22 -2.10 15.43
CA PRO A 73 2.88 -2.85 14.37
C PRO A 73 3.81 -3.93 14.90
N TYR A 74 3.96 -5.00 14.12
CA TYR A 74 5.00 -6.01 14.34
C TYR A 74 6.40 -5.41 14.18
N GLY A 75 6.56 -4.47 13.25
CA GLY A 75 7.78 -3.73 13.02
C GLY A 75 7.79 -3.01 11.68
N ILE A 76 8.96 -2.51 11.29
CA ILE A 76 9.16 -1.82 10.01
C ILE A 76 10.11 -2.64 9.15
N LEU A 77 9.78 -2.79 7.88
CA LEU A 77 10.63 -3.35 6.85
C LEU A 77 11.07 -2.21 5.93
N GLU A 78 12.37 -1.90 5.98
CA GLU A 78 12.98 -0.78 5.23
C GLU A 78 13.58 -1.29 3.90
N ASP A 79 13.70 -0.40 2.92
CA ASP A 79 14.40 -0.61 1.64
C ASP A 79 13.85 -1.76 0.78
N VAL A 80 12.53 -1.91 0.72
CA VAL A 80 11.86 -2.94 -0.08
C VAL A 80 11.71 -2.47 -1.53
N LEU A 81 12.16 -3.30 -2.47
CA LEU A 81 11.90 -3.07 -3.89
C LEU A 81 10.55 -3.64 -4.30
N ILE A 82 9.66 -2.77 -4.77
CA ILE A 82 8.36 -3.12 -5.33
C ILE A 82 8.38 -2.89 -6.84
N SER A 83 7.75 -3.78 -7.60
CA SER A 83 7.51 -3.59 -9.04
C SER A 83 6.03 -3.33 -9.29
N VAL A 84 5.73 -2.26 -10.01
CA VAL A 84 4.38 -1.88 -10.45
C VAL A 84 4.46 -1.54 -11.93
N ASN A 85 3.71 -2.24 -12.78
CA ASN A 85 3.72 -2.05 -14.24
C ASN A 85 5.14 -1.95 -14.83
N ASP A 86 5.99 -2.92 -14.51
CA ASP A 86 7.38 -3.03 -14.97
C ASP A 86 8.33 -1.92 -14.46
N GLN A 87 7.88 -1.07 -13.55
CA GLN A 87 8.70 -0.05 -12.90
C GLN A 87 9.02 -0.44 -11.46
N ILE A 88 10.27 -0.24 -11.05
CA ILE A 88 10.75 -0.59 -9.71
C ILE A 88 10.86 0.66 -8.85
N PHE A 89 10.28 0.60 -7.65
CA PHE A 89 10.32 1.66 -6.66
C PHE A 89 10.83 1.12 -5.32
N PRO A 90 11.64 1.90 -4.57
CA PRO A 90 11.91 1.62 -3.18
C PRO A 90 10.72 2.05 -2.31
N ALA A 91 10.40 1.25 -1.29
CA ALA A 91 9.37 1.57 -0.31
C ALA A 91 9.69 0.96 1.05
N ASP A 92 9.25 1.63 2.11
CA ASP A 92 9.25 1.09 3.46
C ASP A 92 7.83 0.66 3.83
N PHE A 93 7.73 -0.43 4.60
CA PHE A 93 6.45 -1.00 5.03
C PHE A 93 6.38 -1.11 6.54
N VAL A 94 5.24 -0.73 7.09
CA VAL A 94 4.84 -1.08 8.45
C VAL A 94 4.16 -2.44 8.42
N ILE A 95 4.75 -3.42 9.10
CA ILE A 95 4.22 -4.78 9.16
C ILE A 95 3.17 -4.86 10.27
N MET A 96 1.99 -5.40 9.96
CA MET A 96 0.90 -5.59 10.92
C MET A 96 0.34 -7.01 10.84
N ASP A 97 -0.13 -7.55 11.97
CA ASP A 97 -0.85 -8.82 12.01
C ASP A 97 -2.34 -8.59 11.70
N ILE A 98 -2.63 -8.44 10.40
CA ILE A 98 -3.96 -8.21 9.85
C ILE A 98 -4.24 -9.21 8.72
N GLU A 99 -5.51 -9.40 8.40
CA GLU A 99 -5.93 -10.22 7.26
C GLU A 99 -5.51 -9.56 5.93
N GLU A 100 -5.19 -10.39 4.93
CA GLU A 100 -4.98 -9.92 3.56
C GLU A 100 -6.34 -9.49 2.97
N ASP A 101 -6.37 -8.39 2.21
CA ASP A 101 -7.55 -8.03 1.43
C ASP A 101 -7.88 -9.17 0.45
N SER A 102 -9.17 -9.52 0.34
CA SER A 102 -9.68 -10.60 -0.51
C SER A 102 -9.73 -10.22 -1.99
#